data_AF-A0A351MK80-F1
#
_entry.id   AF-A0A351MK80-F1
#
_cell.length_a   1.000
_cell.length_b   1.000
_cell.length_c   1.000
_cell.angle_alpha   90.00
_cell.angle_beta   90.00
_cell.angle_gamma   90.00
#
_symmetry.space_group_name_H-M   'P 1'
#
loop_
_entity.id
_entity.type
_entity.pdbx_description
1 polymer ?
#
loop_
_entity_poly.entity_id
_entity_poly.type
_entity_poly.pdbx_seq_one_letter_code
_entity_poly.pdbx_strand_id
1 'polypeptide(L)'
;MKYLSAAAAATLAVAVAAPLHAAPTLPGDLTGPQPRLAATQLPDEANVAQCAFDGDESTAYQSAGPARANDALTLTLTEPAATSQVRVVVGDETGGRLADGLVLELSTDGETYGVSLPIEGAGVTYGLNAPLPLLAVRVRATVDSDQPLIVRELWLTSQPGVPRIAYPFEVTVDAQAEDLAEWGAMARDEMMLWYPYFAELLAGEAIQPPRHVKMVLREMDGVAYAGGGEIHGAAKWFREHPDDVGAMIHEMIHVIQSYPRYDPGWLVEGLDDWARWWIYEPENRRPQARPGGNYTDSYQRTGAFLAWLEAYRAPGLMAKLNN
;
A
#
# COMPACT_ATOMS: atom_id res chain seq x y z
N MET A 1 -9.53 7.09 -75.29
CA MET A 1 -10.88 7.10 -74.69
C MET A 1 -10.89 6.16 -73.49
N LYS A 2 -11.16 6.71 -72.30
CA LYS A 2 -11.90 6.10 -71.17
C LYS A 2 -11.32 4.80 -70.56
N TYR A 3 -11.14 4.59 -69.25
CA TYR A 3 -11.21 5.30 -67.98
C TYR A 3 -10.72 4.24 -66.97
N LEU A 4 -9.76 4.50 -66.08
CA LEU A 4 -9.64 3.76 -64.81
C LEU A 4 -9.10 4.72 -63.75
N SER A 5 -9.89 4.91 -62.70
CA SER A 5 -9.71 5.87 -61.61
C SER A 5 -8.71 5.39 -60.57
N ALA A 6 -7.90 6.31 -60.05
CA ALA A 6 -7.12 6.08 -58.83
C ALA A 6 -8.08 5.95 -57.63
N ALA A 7 -8.10 4.78 -57.00
CA ALA A 7 -8.71 4.60 -55.70
C ALA A 7 -7.72 5.12 -54.64
N ALA A 8 -8.11 6.16 -53.90
CA ALA A 8 -7.43 6.57 -52.70
C ALA A 8 -7.54 5.45 -51.67
N ALA A 9 -6.43 4.79 -51.36
CA ALA A 9 -6.34 3.93 -50.20
C ALA A 9 -6.47 4.83 -48.97
N ALA A 10 -7.66 4.86 -48.37
CA ALA A 10 -7.82 5.34 -47.02
C ALA A 10 -7.06 4.38 -46.11
N THR A 11 -5.82 4.73 -45.78
CA THR A 11 -5.11 4.12 -44.67
C THR A 11 -5.92 4.44 -43.42
N LEU A 12 -6.77 3.50 -43.01
CA LEU A 12 -7.34 3.52 -41.67
C LEU A 12 -6.14 3.34 -40.74
N ALA A 13 -5.58 4.45 -40.29
CA ALA A 13 -4.72 4.45 -39.12
C ALA A 13 -5.61 3.94 -37.98
N VAL A 14 -5.52 2.62 -37.72
CA VAL A 14 -5.86 2.11 -36.40
C VAL A 14 -4.85 2.79 -35.50
N ALA A 15 -5.24 3.93 -34.94
CA ALA A 15 -4.66 4.39 -33.72
C ALA A 15 -4.87 3.22 -32.75
N VAL A 16 -3.83 2.42 -32.57
CA VAL A 16 -3.70 1.62 -31.36
C VAL A 16 -3.66 2.68 -30.29
N ALA A 17 -4.83 2.96 -29.69
CA ALA A 17 -4.88 3.66 -28.43
C ALA A 17 -3.87 2.93 -27.56
N ALA A 18 -2.82 3.63 -27.13
CA ALA A 18 -2.00 3.16 -26.03
C ALA A 18 -2.98 2.66 -24.95
N PRO A 19 -2.76 1.48 -24.35
CA PRO A 19 -3.70 0.96 -23.38
C PRO A 19 -3.92 2.07 -22.35
N LEU A 20 -5.18 2.51 -22.24
CA LEU A 20 -5.69 3.08 -21.01
C LEU A 20 -5.13 2.22 -19.89
N HIS A 21 -4.40 2.83 -18.95
CA HIS A 21 -3.65 2.19 -17.86
C HIS A 21 -4.12 0.75 -17.62
N ALA A 22 -3.29 -0.24 -17.96
CA ALA A 22 -3.60 -1.62 -17.63
C ALA A 22 -3.90 -1.66 -16.13
N ALA A 23 -5.00 -2.30 -15.74
CA ALA A 23 -5.36 -2.39 -14.33
C ALA A 23 -4.18 -2.94 -13.52
N PRO A 24 -3.93 -2.43 -12.29
CA PRO A 24 -2.88 -2.95 -11.44
C PRO A 24 -3.04 -4.47 -11.23
N THR A 25 -1.95 -5.15 -10.93
CA THR A 25 -1.99 -6.59 -10.66
C THR A 25 -2.63 -6.84 -9.29
N LEU A 26 -3.64 -7.71 -9.22
CA LEU A 26 -4.30 -8.05 -7.96
C LEU A 26 -3.28 -8.65 -6.97
N PRO A 27 -3.43 -8.40 -5.65
CA PRO A 27 -2.49 -8.95 -4.66
C PRO A 27 -2.31 -10.47 -4.74
N GLY A 28 -3.37 -11.21 -5.07
CA GLY A 28 -3.33 -12.68 -5.23
C GLY A 28 -2.62 -13.17 -6.50
N ASP A 29 -2.39 -12.28 -7.47
CA ASP A 29 -1.74 -12.58 -8.75
C ASP A 29 -0.29 -12.07 -8.82
N LEU A 30 0.21 -11.45 -7.75
CA LEU A 30 1.61 -11.01 -7.65
C LEU A 30 2.55 -12.22 -7.72
N THR A 31 3.65 -12.04 -8.46
CA THR A 31 4.68 -13.07 -8.62
C THR A 31 6.05 -12.52 -8.24
N GLY A 32 7.00 -13.38 -7.88
CA GLY A 32 8.30 -12.93 -7.41
C GLY A 32 8.30 -12.57 -5.90
N PRO A 33 9.47 -12.22 -5.35
CA PRO A 33 9.63 -11.80 -3.96
C PRO A 33 8.91 -10.47 -3.74
N GLN A 34 7.90 -10.46 -2.86
CA GLN A 34 7.20 -9.23 -2.47
C GLN A 34 7.74 -8.69 -1.14
N PRO A 35 8.07 -7.39 -1.06
CA PRO A 35 8.60 -6.78 0.16
C PRO A 35 7.50 -6.55 1.21
N ARG A 36 7.83 -6.78 2.48
CA ARG A 36 7.05 -6.37 3.65
C ARG A 36 7.99 -5.73 4.66
N LEU A 37 7.66 -4.53 5.13
CA LEU A 37 8.46 -3.82 6.12
C LEU A 37 7.72 -3.74 7.46
N ALA A 38 8.46 -3.95 8.53
CA ALA A 38 7.99 -3.79 9.90
C ALA A 38 9.08 -3.15 10.75
N ALA A 39 8.68 -2.24 11.62
CA ALA A 39 9.57 -1.59 12.57
C ALA A 39 9.22 -1.97 14.01
N THR A 40 10.22 -1.92 14.89
CA THR A 40 10.04 -2.21 16.32
C THR A 40 9.31 -1.07 17.04
N GLN A 41 9.58 0.17 16.63
CA GLN A 41 8.85 1.35 17.08
C GLN A 41 7.84 1.77 16.02
N LEU A 42 6.76 2.42 16.47
CA LEU A 42 5.84 3.10 15.56
C LEU A 42 6.57 4.23 14.81
N PRO A 43 6.12 4.55 13.58
CA PRO A 43 6.67 5.65 12.82
C PRO A 43 6.33 7.00 13.44
N ASP A 44 7.18 7.98 13.17
CA ASP A 44 6.89 9.40 13.36
C ASP A 44 6.02 9.90 12.21
N GLU A 45 4.71 9.93 12.43
CA GLU A 45 3.69 10.37 11.47
C GLU A 45 3.83 9.67 10.11
N ALA A 46 4.04 10.42 9.03
CA ALA A 46 4.11 9.91 7.65
C ALA A 46 5.45 9.22 7.29
N ASN A 47 6.42 9.17 8.21
CA ASN A 47 7.72 8.52 8.00
C ASN A 47 7.63 7.01 8.27
N VAL A 48 6.77 6.35 7.50
CA VAL A 48 6.37 4.95 7.70
C VAL A 48 7.44 3.96 7.27
N ALA A 49 7.34 2.72 7.77
CA ALA A 49 8.33 1.67 7.49
C ALA A 49 8.60 1.48 6.00
N GLN A 50 7.54 1.54 5.17
CA GLN A 50 7.61 1.30 3.74
C GLN A 50 8.37 2.37 2.94
N CYS A 51 8.55 3.58 3.48
CA CYS A 51 9.38 4.62 2.85
C CYS A 51 10.82 4.15 2.65
N ALA A 52 11.34 3.27 3.51
CA ALA A 52 12.69 2.74 3.38
C ALA A 52 12.90 1.78 2.19
N PHE A 53 11.87 1.55 1.36
CA PHE A 53 11.95 0.68 0.18
C PHE A 53 11.10 1.21 -1.00
N ASP A 54 10.83 2.51 -1.04
CA ASP A 54 10.04 3.16 -2.09
C ASP A 54 10.88 3.61 -3.30
N GLY A 55 12.21 3.62 -3.17
CA GLY A 55 13.13 4.03 -4.20
C GLY A 55 13.42 5.54 -4.21
N ASP A 56 12.93 6.28 -3.23
CA ASP A 56 13.13 7.72 -3.06
C ASP A 56 13.90 8.01 -1.77
N GLU A 57 15.20 8.26 -1.90
CA GLU A 57 16.03 8.60 -0.74
C GLU A 57 15.63 9.92 -0.06
N SER A 58 14.74 10.74 -0.61
CA SER A 58 14.22 11.91 0.12
C SER A 58 13.17 11.56 1.17
N THR A 59 12.59 10.35 1.13
CA THR A 59 11.72 9.82 2.17
C THR A 59 12.51 8.96 3.16
N ALA A 60 11.89 8.61 4.29
CA ALA A 60 12.48 7.72 5.27
C ALA A 60 11.42 7.04 6.13
N TYR A 61 11.78 5.89 6.70
CA TYR A 61 11.25 5.50 8.00
C TYR A 61 11.97 6.30 9.08
N GLN A 62 11.21 6.84 10.04
CA GLN A 62 11.74 7.45 11.27
C GLN A 62 10.95 6.92 12.47
N SER A 63 11.64 6.42 13.50
CA SER A 63 10.97 6.02 14.75
C SER A 63 10.39 7.22 15.50
N ALA A 64 9.21 7.05 16.10
CA ALA A 64 8.53 8.08 16.88
C ALA A 64 9.35 8.61 18.08
N GLY A 65 10.24 7.78 18.63
CA GLY A 65 11.14 8.15 19.72
C GLY A 65 12.62 7.91 19.39
N PRO A 66 13.52 8.23 20.34
CA PRO A 66 14.93 7.88 20.23
C PRO A 66 15.14 6.37 20.07
N ALA A 67 16.15 5.98 19.31
CA ALA A 67 16.51 4.58 19.10
C ALA A 67 17.00 3.94 20.41
N ARG A 68 16.54 2.72 20.66
CA ARG A 68 16.97 1.86 21.75
C ARG A 68 17.73 0.67 21.21
N ALA A 69 18.57 0.10 22.06
CA ALA A 69 19.26 -1.13 21.73
C ALA A 69 18.25 -2.21 21.30
N ASN A 70 18.48 -2.77 20.12
CA ASN A 70 17.66 -3.75 19.40
C ASN A 70 16.44 -3.22 18.65
N ASP A 71 16.17 -1.93 18.65
CA ASP A 71 15.20 -1.38 17.70
C ASP A 71 15.67 -1.65 16.28
N ALA A 72 14.76 -2.14 15.46
CA ALA A 72 15.05 -2.48 14.08
C ALA A 72 13.93 -2.08 13.14
N LEU A 73 14.33 -1.77 11.91
CA LEU A 73 13.47 -1.82 10.73
C LEU A 73 13.85 -3.06 9.93
N THR A 74 12.88 -3.92 9.66
CA THR A 74 13.07 -5.21 8.97
C THR A 74 12.29 -5.23 7.67
N LEU A 75 12.98 -5.48 6.57
CA LEU A 75 12.43 -5.89 5.28
C LEU A 75 12.40 -7.42 5.23
N THR A 76 11.22 -8.00 5.02
CA THR A 76 11.01 -9.44 4.77
C THR A 76 10.48 -9.62 3.35
N LEU A 77 10.84 -10.73 2.71
CA LEU A 77 10.36 -11.10 1.38
C LEU A 77 9.45 -12.32 1.47
N THR A 78 8.40 -12.37 0.66
CA THR A 78 7.49 -13.54 0.58
C THR A 78 8.16 -14.79 0.04
N GLU A 79 9.24 -14.63 -0.72
CA GLU A 79 10.10 -15.70 -1.21
C GLU A 79 11.55 -15.20 -1.32
N PRO A 80 12.56 -16.09 -1.36
CA PRO A 80 13.95 -15.67 -1.36
C PRO A 80 14.35 -14.94 -2.65
N ALA A 81 15.13 -13.86 -2.51
CA ALA A 81 15.75 -13.17 -3.64
C ALA A 81 17.27 -13.38 -3.62
N ALA A 82 17.85 -13.97 -4.67
CA ALA A 82 19.29 -14.18 -4.75
C ALA A 82 20.01 -12.83 -4.92
N THR A 83 20.49 -12.29 -3.80
CA THR A 83 20.98 -10.92 -3.68
C THR A 83 22.50 -10.91 -3.68
N SER A 84 23.11 -10.10 -4.55
CA SER A 84 24.56 -9.94 -4.68
C SER A 84 25.09 -8.66 -4.04
N GLN A 85 24.24 -7.67 -3.80
CA GLN A 85 24.60 -6.40 -3.18
C GLN A 85 23.45 -5.87 -2.34
N VAL A 86 23.78 -5.29 -1.19
CA VAL A 86 22.85 -4.54 -0.34
C VAL A 86 23.43 -3.16 -0.09
N ARG A 87 22.66 -2.10 -0.33
CA ARG A 87 22.99 -0.74 0.10
C ARG A 87 21.96 -0.26 1.10
N VAL A 88 22.43 0.44 2.10
CA VAL A 88 21.60 1.05 3.15
C VAL A 88 21.92 2.53 3.24
N VAL A 89 20.88 3.36 3.36
CA VAL A 89 20.95 4.80 3.57
C VAL A 89 20.20 5.12 4.86
N VAL A 90 20.85 5.85 5.76
CA VAL A 90 20.40 6.13 7.13
C VAL A 90 20.68 7.58 7.51
N GLY A 91 20.04 8.03 8.58
CA GLY A 91 20.08 9.44 9.00
C GLY A 91 19.08 10.31 8.23
N ASP A 92 19.02 11.59 8.56
CA ASP A 92 18.12 12.55 7.91
C ASP A 92 18.56 12.90 6.47
N GLU A 93 17.82 13.79 5.81
CA GLU A 93 18.09 14.22 4.43
C GLU A 93 19.52 14.77 4.23
N THR A 94 20.11 15.36 5.26
CA THR A 94 21.48 15.91 5.23
C THR A 94 22.56 14.84 5.46
N GLY A 95 22.15 13.61 5.78
CA GLY A 95 23.03 12.55 6.29
C GLY A 95 23.41 12.75 7.76
N GLY A 96 22.69 13.63 8.47
CA GLY A 96 22.80 13.88 9.90
C GLY A 96 21.84 13.03 10.73
N ARG A 97 21.65 13.37 12.01
CA ARG A 97 20.76 12.64 12.95
C ARG A 97 20.86 11.11 12.86
N LEU A 98 22.10 10.63 12.87
CA LEU A 98 22.40 9.21 12.81
C LEU A 98 22.38 8.62 14.22
N ALA A 99 21.57 7.57 14.44
CA ALA A 99 21.63 6.82 15.68
C ALA A 99 22.99 6.11 15.84
N ASP A 100 23.46 6.02 17.08
CA ASP A 100 24.74 5.40 17.39
C ASP A 100 24.68 3.87 17.20
N GLY A 101 25.77 3.31 16.66
CA GLY A 101 25.95 1.86 16.56
C GLY A 101 24.85 1.16 15.76
N LEU A 102 24.80 1.39 14.45
CA LEU A 102 23.89 0.70 13.55
C LEU A 102 24.55 -0.50 12.87
N VAL A 103 23.80 -1.59 12.72
CA VAL A 103 24.21 -2.75 11.92
C VAL A 103 23.17 -3.09 10.86
N LEU A 104 23.66 -3.54 9.71
CA LEU A 104 22.88 -4.19 8.67
C LEU A 104 23.00 -5.70 8.87
N GLU A 105 21.87 -6.37 9.07
CA GLU A 105 21.81 -7.80 9.30
C GLU A 105 21.04 -8.50 8.18
N LEU A 106 21.57 -9.64 7.71
CA LEU A 106 21.00 -10.40 6.60
C LEU A 106 20.57 -11.80 7.07
N SER A 107 19.44 -12.26 6.56
CA SER A 107 18.85 -13.56 6.88
C SER A 107 18.38 -14.28 5.61
N THR A 108 18.68 -15.58 5.52
CA THR A 108 18.26 -16.47 4.42
C THR A 108 17.04 -17.32 4.76
N ASP A 109 16.61 -17.33 6.02
CA ASP A 109 15.44 -18.07 6.52
C ASP A 109 14.33 -17.16 7.06
N GLY A 110 14.60 -15.85 7.20
CA GLY A 110 13.69 -14.87 7.78
C GLY A 110 13.68 -14.83 9.32
N GLU A 111 14.43 -15.72 9.97
CA GLU A 111 14.41 -15.92 11.42
C GLU A 111 15.78 -15.69 12.06
N THR A 112 16.83 -16.23 11.44
CA THR A 112 18.21 -16.15 11.93
C THR A 112 19.04 -15.21 11.07
N TYR A 113 19.75 -14.29 11.74
CA TYR A 113 20.57 -13.26 11.10
C TYR A 113 22.04 -13.64 11.17
N GLY A 114 22.48 -14.48 10.22
CA GLY A 114 23.84 -15.04 10.18
C GLY A 114 24.93 -14.06 9.73
N VAL A 115 24.55 -12.91 9.16
CA VAL A 115 25.47 -11.85 8.73
C VAL A 115 25.10 -10.56 9.43
N SER A 116 26.10 -9.87 10.00
CA SER A 116 25.97 -8.56 10.65
C SER A 116 27.12 -7.66 10.23
N LEU A 117 26.80 -6.51 9.62
CA LEU A 117 27.75 -5.58 9.02
C LEU A 117 27.58 -4.18 9.62
N PRO A 118 28.65 -3.49 10.06
CA PRO A 118 28.54 -2.19 10.74
C PRO A 118 28.22 -1.06 9.77
N ILE A 119 27.14 -0.30 9.97
CA ILE A 119 26.79 0.84 9.10
C ILE A 119 27.61 2.06 9.52
N GLU A 120 28.67 2.35 8.78
CA GLU A 120 29.56 3.48 9.01
C GLU A 120 29.20 4.68 8.11
N GLY A 121 28.52 5.68 8.68
CA GLY A 121 28.08 6.89 7.98
C GLY A 121 26.65 6.81 7.43
N ALA A 122 26.27 7.81 6.63
CA ALA A 122 24.89 7.98 6.14
C ALA A 122 24.51 7.02 5.00
N GLY A 123 25.47 6.38 4.34
CA GLY A 123 25.21 5.49 3.22
C GLY A 123 26.35 4.50 3.00
N VAL A 124 26.02 3.21 3.01
CA VAL A 124 27.02 2.14 2.86
C VAL A 124 26.51 1.07 1.89
N THR A 125 27.41 0.59 1.04
CA THR A 125 27.13 -0.46 0.06
C THR A 125 28.00 -1.67 0.32
N TYR A 126 27.37 -2.84 0.44
CA TYR A 126 28.03 -4.12 0.64
C TYR A 126 27.85 -5.03 -0.57
N GLY A 127 28.96 -5.36 -1.24
CA GLY A 127 29.00 -6.45 -2.20
C GLY A 127 29.19 -7.79 -1.48
N LEU A 128 28.39 -8.79 -1.87
CA LEU A 128 28.48 -10.14 -1.33
C LEU A 128 29.39 -11.00 -2.22
N ASN A 129 30.25 -11.81 -1.60
CA ASN A 129 31.20 -12.67 -2.32
C ASN A 129 30.51 -13.69 -3.25
N ALA A 130 29.27 -14.06 -2.91
CA ALA A 130 28.37 -14.84 -3.74
C ALA A 130 26.92 -14.40 -3.44
N PRO A 131 25.97 -14.54 -4.39
CA PRO A 131 24.57 -14.21 -4.13
C PRO A 131 24.00 -15.04 -2.98
N LEU A 132 23.35 -14.36 -2.02
CA LEU A 132 22.63 -15.00 -0.91
C LEU A 132 21.13 -15.00 -1.19
N PRO A 133 20.41 -16.11 -0.99
CA PRO A 133 18.95 -16.16 -1.13
C PRO A 133 18.30 -15.49 0.09
N LEU A 134 18.27 -14.17 0.12
CA LEU A 134 17.79 -13.42 1.28
C LEU A 134 16.27 -13.53 1.39
N LEU A 135 15.80 -13.81 2.61
CA LEU A 135 14.40 -13.70 3.00
C LEU A 135 14.15 -12.49 3.90
N ALA A 136 15.16 -12.02 4.63
CA ALA A 136 15.06 -10.78 5.37
C ALA A 136 16.37 -9.99 5.44
N VAL A 137 16.22 -8.68 5.54
CA VAL A 137 17.27 -7.69 5.77
C VAL A 137 16.78 -6.74 6.83
N ARG A 138 17.57 -6.44 7.86
CA ARG A 138 17.19 -5.43 8.85
C ARG A 138 18.31 -4.48 9.18
N VAL A 139 17.94 -3.23 9.45
CA VAL A 139 18.80 -2.23 10.09
C VAL A 139 18.45 -2.24 11.57
N ARG A 140 19.44 -2.48 12.43
CA ARG A 140 19.23 -2.57 13.88
C ARG A 140 20.17 -1.65 14.65
N ALA A 141 19.62 -0.95 15.63
CA ALA A 141 20.41 -0.23 16.63
C ALA A 141 21.03 -1.21 17.62
N THR A 142 22.33 -1.10 17.87
CA THR A 142 23.08 -1.97 18.80
C THR A 142 23.21 -1.38 20.19
N VAL A 143 22.99 -0.06 20.32
CA VAL A 143 23.05 0.70 21.57
C VAL A 143 21.88 1.68 21.61
N ASP A 144 21.61 2.23 22.79
CA ASP A 144 20.70 3.36 22.93
C ASP A 144 21.33 4.62 22.31
N SER A 145 20.50 5.47 21.73
CA SER A 145 20.91 6.78 21.19
C SER A 145 19.88 7.85 21.55
N ASP A 146 20.31 9.11 21.53
CA ASP A 146 19.42 10.28 21.67
C ASP A 146 18.73 10.63 20.34
N GLN A 147 19.18 10.05 19.22
CA GLN A 147 18.57 10.21 17.90
C GLN A 147 17.58 9.08 17.60
N PRO A 148 16.53 9.33 16.80
CA PRO A 148 15.65 8.25 16.32
C PRO A 148 16.39 7.33 15.34
N LEU A 149 15.84 6.13 15.14
CA LEU A 149 16.25 5.27 14.05
C LEU A 149 15.65 5.82 12.75
N ILE A 150 16.52 6.33 11.87
CA ILE A 150 16.13 6.84 10.55
C ILE A 150 16.75 5.96 9.48
N VAL A 151 15.91 5.30 8.68
CA VAL A 151 16.33 4.51 7.51
C VAL A 151 15.66 5.11 6.28
N ARG A 152 16.46 5.74 5.43
CA ARG A 152 15.99 6.39 4.21
C ARG A 152 15.70 5.37 3.13
N GLU A 153 16.62 4.42 2.92
CA GLU A 153 16.47 3.50 1.80
C GLU A 153 17.31 2.23 1.97
N LEU A 154 16.73 1.10 1.53
CA LEU A 154 17.41 -0.17 1.33
C LEU A 154 17.38 -0.51 -0.15
N TRP A 155 18.55 -0.75 -0.75
CA TRP A 155 18.66 -1.25 -2.12
C TRP A 155 19.13 -2.68 -2.12
N LEU A 156 18.43 -3.55 -2.85
CA LEU A 156 18.84 -4.93 -3.10
C LEU A 156 19.16 -5.10 -4.59
N THR A 157 20.38 -5.51 -4.92
CA THR A 157 20.68 -6.02 -6.26
C THR A 157 20.48 -7.53 -6.25
N SER A 158 19.38 -7.99 -6.85
CA SER A 158 18.95 -9.38 -6.75
C SER A 158 18.36 -9.94 -8.04
N GLN A 159 18.28 -11.27 -8.11
CA GLN A 159 17.58 -12.02 -9.15
C GLN A 159 16.73 -13.14 -8.49
N PRO A 160 15.41 -13.17 -8.70
CA PRO A 160 14.60 -12.11 -9.33
C PRO A 160 14.72 -10.79 -8.56
N GLY A 161 14.46 -9.68 -9.25
CA GLY A 161 14.45 -8.36 -8.61
C GLY A 161 13.28 -8.24 -7.64
N VAL A 162 13.47 -7.49 -6.55
CA VAL A 162 12.40 -7.17 -5.60
C VAL A 162 11.73 -5.86 -6.05
N PRO A 163 10.40 -5.82 -6.26
CA PRO A 163 9.70 -4.60 -6.67
C PRO A 163 9.74 -3.55 -5.56
N ARG A 164 9.75 -2.27 -5.95
CA ARG A 164 9.67 -1.13 -5.02
C ARG A 164 8.25 -0.89 -4.56
N ILE A 165 8.09 -0.26 -3.39
CA ILE A 165 6.77 0.12 -2.87
C ILE A 165 6.40 1.50 -3.44
N ALA A 166 5.52 1.52 -4.45
CA ALA A 166 5.11 2.76 -5.09
C ALA A 166 4.27 3.68 -4.18
N TYR A 167 3.50 3.08 -3.26
CA TYR A 167 2.59 3.80 -2.36
C TYR A 167 2.84 3.37 -0.90
N PRO A 168 3.85 3.96 -0.22
CA PRO A 168 4.11 3.68 1.18
C PRO A 168 2.89 3.95 2.05
N PHE A 169 2.50 2.95 2.83
CA PHE A 169 1.33 3.03 3.69
C PHE A 169 1.51 2.22 4.96
N GLU A 170 1.04 2.76 6.08
CA GLU A 170 1.02 2.08 7.37
C GLU A 170 -0.24 2.43 8.14
N VAL A 171 -0.85 1.40 8.72
CA VAL A 171 -2.02 1.53 9.59
C VAL A 171 -1.61 1.19 11.01
N THR A 172 -1.76 2.14 11.94
CA THR A 172 -1.58 1.86 13.38
C THR A 172 -2.92 1.51 14.01
N VAL A 173 -2.98 0.43 14.78
CA VAL A 173 -4.21 -0.04 15.43
C VAL A 173 -4.31 0.49 16.86
N ASP A 174 -5.41 1.16 17.17
CA ASP A 174 -5.85 1.54 18.52
C ASP A 174 -7.12 0.76 18.86
N ALA A 175 -6.93 -0.43 19.44
CA ALA A 175 -8.02 -1.31 19.85
C ALA A 175 -8.51 -0.93 21.26
N GLN A 176 -9.36 0.10 21.34
CA GLN A 176 -10.02 0.48 22.61
C GLN A 176 -10.99 -0.60 23.10
N ALA A 177 -11.56 -1.37 22.17
CA ALA A 177 -12.12 -2.68 22.43
C ALA A 177 -11.00 -3.74 22.37
N GLU A 178 -10.39 -4.04 23.53
CA GLU A 178 -9.21 -4.92 23.62
C GLU A 178 -9.42 -6.31 23.02
N ASP A 179 -10.65 -6.83 23.06
CA ASP A 179 -11.01 -8.13 22.50
C ASP A 179 -10.92 -8.19 20.96
N LEU A 180 -10.87 -7.03 20.30
CA LEU A 180 -10.69 -6.90 18.86
C LEU A 180 -9.24 -6.62 18.44
N ALA A 181 -8.26 -6.66 19.36
CA ALA A 181 -6.86 -6.37 19.01
C ALA A 181 -6.31 -7.29 17.91
N GLU A 182 -6.58 -8.60 17.98
CA GLU A 182 -6.15 -9.57 16.96
C GLU A 182 -6.88 -9.34 15.63
N TRP A 183 -8.19 -9.11 15.68
CA TRP A 183 -8.98 -8.80 14.49
C TRP A 183 -8.49 -7.50 13.82
N GLY A 184 -8.18 -6.47 14.62
CA GLY A 184 -7.62 -5.21 14.14
C GLY A 184 -6.25 -5.40 13.49
N ALA A 185 -5.38 -6.23 14.05
CA ALA A 185 -4.10 -6.55 13.43
C ALA A 185 -4.28 -7.26 12.07
N MET A 186 -5.23 -8.19 11.97
CA MET A 186 -5.57 -8.85 10.71
C MET A 186 -6.16 -7.86 9.68
N ALA A 187 -7.08 -6.99 10.10
CA ALA A 187 -7.69 -6.00 9.20
C ALA A 187 -6.64 -4.99 8.69
N ARG A 188 -5.72 -4.58 9.56
CA ARG A 188 -4.55 -3.75 9.21
C ARG A 188 -3.72 -4.42 8.11
N ASP A 189 -3.37 -5.69 8.28
CA ASP A 189 -2.52 -6.41 7.33
C ASP A 189 -3.21 -6.57 5.96
N GLU A 190 -4.52 -6.80 5.96
CA GLU A 190 -5.33 -6.86 4.75
C GLU A 190 -5.40 -5.49 4.04
N MET A 191 -5.64 -4.42 4.78
CA MET A 191 -5.62 -3.06 4.24
C MET A 191 -4.26 -2.73 3.61
N MET A 192 -3.16 -3.00 4.32
CA MET A 192 -1.81 -2.75 3.81
C MET A 192 -1.47 -3.59 2.58
N LEU A 193 -2.04 -4.80 2.46
CA LEU A 193 -1.89 -5.65 1.26
C LEU A 193 -2.61 -5.07 0.04
N TRP A 194 -3.82 -4.55 0.23
CA TRP A 194 -4.67 -4.03 -0.85
C TRP A 194 -4.42 -2.56 -1.21
N TYR A 195 -3.83 -1.79 -0.29
CA TYR A 195 -3.62 -0.35 -0.48
C TYR A 195 -2.88 -0.01 -1.78
N PRO A 196 -1.75 -0.65 -2.15
CA PRO A 196 -1.03 -0.29 -3.37
C PRO A 196 -1.89 -0.48 -4.63
N TYR A 197 -2.69 -1.54 -4.69
CA TYR A 197 -3.60 -1.80 -5.81
C TYR A 197 -4.62 -0.66 -5.96
N PHE A 198 -5.28 -0.28 -4.85
CA PHE A 198 -6.29 0.75 -4.90
C PHE A 198 -5.69 2.15 -5.07
N ALA A 199 -4.51 2.41 -4.51
CA ALA A 199 -3.80 3.66 -4.72
C ALA A 199 -3.41 3.83 -6.19
N GLU A 200 -2.89 2.79 -6.84
CA GLU A 200 -2.59 2.83 -8.27
C GLU A 200 -3.85 3.04 -9.14
N LEU A 201 -4.97 2.44 -8.71
CA LEU A 201 -6.23 2.54 -9.45
C LEU A 201 -6.96 3.87 -9.23
N LEU A 202 -6.86 4.46 -8.02
CA LEU A 202 -7.78 5.50 -7.54
C LEU A 202 -7.08 6.77 -7.04
N ALA A 203 -5.79 6.77 -6.75
CA ALA A 203 -5.10 8.02 -6.40
C ALA A 203 -4.98 8.88 -7.68
N GLY A 204 -5.67 10.02 -7.69
CA GLY A 204 -5.54 10.97 -8.80
C GLY A 204 -4.14 11.58 -8.85
N GLU A 205 -3.68 12.03 -10.03
CA GLU A 205 -2.33 12.61 -10.19
C GLU A 205 -2.02 13.77 -9.22
N ALA A 206 -3.06 14.53 -8.83
CA ALA A 206 -2.95 15.67 -7.91
C ALA A 206 -3.12 15.30 -6.43
N ILE A 207 -3.46 14.05 -6.12
CA ILE A 207 -3.74 13.57 -4.76
C ILE A 207 -2.53 12.77 -4.28
N GLN A 208 -1.96 13.22 -3.17
CA GLN A 208 -0.97 12.46 -2.43
C GLN A 208 -1.69 11.84 -1.24
N PRO A 209 -2.08 10.56 -1.31
CA PRO A 209 -2.81 9.95 -0.21
C PRO A 209 -1.89 9.84 1.02
N PRO A 210 -2.45 9.96 2.24
CA PRO A 210 -1.65 9.93 3.45
C PRO A 210 -0.95 8.58 3.59
N ARG A 211 0.32 8.61 3.99
CA ARG A 211 1.12 7.40 4.21
C ARG A 211 0.81 6.72 5.53
N HIS A 212 0.20 7.43 6.48
CA HIS A 212 -0.10 6.91 7.81
C HIS A 212 -1.57 7.18 8.17
N VAL A 213 -2.24 6.14 8.69
CA VAL A 213 -3.60 6.24 9.21
C VAL A 213 -3.70 5.50 10.54
N LYS A 214 -4.48 6.05 11.45
CA LYS A 214 -4.83 5.37 12.71
C LYS A 214 -6.18 4.67 12.58
N MET A 215 -6.20 3.36 12.80
CA MET A 215 -7.43 2.57 12.88
C MET A 215 -7.87 2.43 14.34
N VAL A 216 -9.03 2.99 14.69
CA VAL A 216 -9.58 2.99 16.06
C VAL A 216 -10.78 2.05 16.15
N LEU A 217 -10.68 1.00 16.97
CA LEU A 217 -11.79 0.07 17.23
C LEU A 217 -12.42 0.37 18.59
N ARG A 218 -13.68 0.83 18.58
CA ARG A 218 -14.35 1.34 19.79
C ARG A 218 -15.85 1.10 19.74
N GLU A 219 -16.51 1.22 20.88
CA GLU A 219 -17.97 1.28 20.91
C GLU A 219 -18.46 2.57 20.22
N MET A 220 -19.30 2.40 19.19
CA MET A 220 -19.97 3.47 18.45
C MET A 220 -21.16 2.89 17.67
N ASP A 221 -22.04 3.78 17.22
CA ASP A 221 -23.12 3.44 16.30
C ASP A 221 -22.60 3.30 14.85
N GLY A 222 -23.34 2.58 14.01
CA GLY A 222 -22.97 2.35 12.62
C GLY A 222 -22.00 1.16 12.44
N VAL A 223 -21.22 1.21 11.35
CA VAL A 223 -20.29 0.14 10.95
C VAL A 223 -18.85 0.65 11.04
N ALA A 224 -18.52 1.64 10.21
CA ALA A 224 -17.23 2.30 10.18
C ALA A 224 -17.37 3.71 9.59
N TYR A 225 -16.35 4.55 9.76
CA TYR A 225 -16.18 5.81 9.01
C TYR A 225 -14.70 6.23 8.96
N ALA A 226 -14.28 6.90 7.89
CA ALA A 226 -12.99 7.56 7.75
C ALA A 226 -13.08 9.08 7.94
N GLY A 227 -12.07 9.68 8.56
CA GLY A 227 -11.95 11.14 8.66
C GLY A 227 -10.73 11.59 9.45
N GLY A 228 -10.12 12.70 9.03
CA GLY A 228 -9.03 13.34 9.79
C GLY A 228 -7.75 12.49 9.92
N GLY A 229 -7.50 11.56 9.00
CA GLY A 229 -6.38 10.62 9.09
C GLY A 229 -6.65 9.41 9.98
N GLU A 230 -7.90 9.21 10.41
CA GLU A 230 -8.33 8.04 11.18
C GLU A 230 -9.39 7.24 10.42
N ILE A 231 -9.42 5.93 10.67
CA ILE A 231 -10.51 5.04 10.31
C ILE A 231 -11.09 4.49 11.62
N HIS A 232 -12.38 4.65 11.84
CA HIS A 232 -13.05 4.15 13.03
C HIS A 232 -13.91 2.95 12.69
N GLY A 233 -13.79 1.88 13.48
CA GLY A 233 -14.61 0.69 13.37
C GLY A 233 -15.47 0.48 14.61
N ALA A 234 -16.76 0.18 14.40
CA ALA A 234 -17.71 -0.13 15.46
C ALA A 234 -17.44 -1.51 16.06
N ALA A 235 -16.98 -1.54 17.31
CA ALA A 235 -16.61 -2.78 17.99
C ALA A 235 -17.76 -3.80 18.04
N LYS A 236 -18.98 -3.35 18.33
CA LYS A 236 -20.17 -4.20 18.28
C LYS A 236 -20.36 -4.88 16.92
N TRP A 237 -20.21 -4.14 15.82
CA TRP A 237 -20.39 -4.68 14.46
C TRP A 237 -19.36 -5.76 14.18
N PHE A 238 -18.08 -5.50 14.41
CA PHE A 238 -17.02 -6.46 14.08
C PHE A 238 -16.96 -7.69 15.00
N ARG A 239 -17.57 -7.63 16.20
CA ARG A 239 -17.85 -8.85 16.99
C ARG A 239 -18.93 -9.72 16.34
N GLU A 240 -19.97 -9.10 15.80
CA GLU A 240 -21.11 -9.80 15.18
C GLU A 240 -20.81 -10.24 13.73
N HIS A 241 -19.90 -9.52 13.05
CA HIS A 241 -19.55 -9.66 11.65
C HIS A 241 -18.02 -9.64 11.44
N PRO A 242 -17.27 -10.59 12.04
CA PRO A 242 -15.80 -10.60 11.95
C PRO A 242 -15.28 -10.83 10.52
N ASP A 243 -16.12 -11.31 9.60
CA ASP A 243 -15.82 -11.50 8.18
C ASP A 243 -16.01 -10.23 7.33
N ASP A 244 -16.42 -9.10 7.94
CA ASP A 244 -16.70 -7.85 7.25
C ASP A 244 -15.49 -6.90 7.16
N VAL A 245 -14.32 -7.43 6.87
CA VAL A 245 -13.10 -6.62 6.65
C VAL A 245 -13.28 -5.65 5.47
N GLY A 246 -14.14 -5.99 4.52
CA GLY A 246 -14.51 -5.13 3.40
C GLY A 246 -15.05 -3.76 3.83
N ALA A 247 -15.64 -3.63 5.02
CA ALA A 247 -15.99 -2.33 5.56
C ALA A 247 -14.77 -1.44 5.84
N MET A 248 -13.67 -2.01 6.36
CA MET A 248 -12.42 -1.25 6.56
C MET A 248 -11.70 -0.96 5.23
N ILE A 249 -11.85 -1.85 4.24
CA ILE A 249 -11.40 -1.57 2.87
C ILE A 249 -12.17 -0.40 2.26
N HIS A 250 -13.50 -0.32 2.44
CA HIS A 250 -14.30 0.84 2.04
C HIS A 250 -13.73 2.13 2.64
N GLU A 251 -13.53 2.17 3.95
CA GLU A 251 -12.98 3.36 4.61
C GLU A 251 -11.55 3.70 4.16
N MET A 252 -10.74 2.70 3.81
CA MET A 252 -9.41 2.91 3.22
C MET A 252 -9.49 3.58 1.84
N ILE A 253 -10.55 3.34 1.05
CA ILE A 253 -10.74 4.02 -0.23
C ILE A 253 -10.97 5.52 -0.02
N HIS A 254 -11.77 5.92 0.96
CA HIS A 254 -11.91 7.33 1.34
C HIS A 254 -10.56 7.98 1.70
N VAL A 255 -9.67 7.23 2.37
CA VAL A 255 -8.30 7.69 2.67
C VAL A 255 -7.50 7.94 1.39
N ILE A 256 -7.54 6.99 0.44
CA ILE A 256 -6.83 7.10 -0.84
C ILE A 256 -7.35 8.29 -1.66
N GLN A 257 -8.66 8.47 -1.68
CA GLN A 257 -9.30 9.57 -2.42
C GLN A 257 -8.92 10.93 -1.83
N SER A 258 -8.89 11.06 -0.50
CA SER A 258 -8.55 12.30 0.21
C SER A 258 -9.23 13.55 -0.40
N TYR A 259 -10.45 13.41 -0.91
CA TYR A 259 -11.11 14.48 -1.67
C TYR A 259 -11.40 15.68 -0.76
N PRO A 260 -11.14 16.92 -1.22
CA PRO A 260 -11.38 18.10 -0.41
C PRO A 260 -12.87 18.31 -0.12
N ARG A 261 -13.75 17.75 -0.96
CA ARG A 261 -15.20 17.74 -0.79
C ARG A 261 -15.79 16.45 -1.35
N TYR A 262 -16.82 15.95 -0.69
CA TYR A 262 -17.60 14.79 -1.12
C TYR A 262 -18.68 15.28 -2.10
N ASP A 263 -18.26 15.62 -3.33
CA ASP A 263 -19.15 16.22 -4.33
C ASP A 263 -18.98 15.58 -5.73
N PRO A 264 -19.99 14.82 -6.23
CA PRO A 264 -21.22 14.47 -5.51
C PRO A 264 -21.01 13.27 -4.58
N GLY A 265 -21.48 13.36 -3.33
CA GLY A 265 -21.27 12.32 -2.32
C GLY A 265 -21.76 10.93 -2.72
N TRP A 266 -22.81 10.82 -3.55
CA TRP A 266 -23.28 9.51 -4.03
C TRP A 266 -22.26 8.78 -4.88
N LEU A 267 -21.45 9.52 -5.64
CA LEU A 267 -20.43 8.95 -6.50
C LEU A 267 -19.22 8.52 -5.67
N VAL A 268 -18.86 9.32 -4.66
CA VAL A 268 -17.79 9.01 -3.70
C VAL A 268 -18.11 7.69 -2.98
N GLU A 269 -19.24 7.61 -2.27
CA GLU A 269 -19.66 6.37 -1.58
C GLU A 269 -19.85 5.18 -2.53
N GLY A 270 -20.32 5.45 -3.75
CA GLY A 270 -20.53 4.42 -4.75
C GLY A 270 -19.24 3.85 -5.33
N LEU A 271 -18.20 4.67 -5.47
CA LEU A 271 -16.88 4.26 -5.93
C LEU A 271 -16.21 3.34 -4.90
N ASP A 272 -16.37 3.66 -3.62
CA ASP A 272 -15.84 2.88 -2.50
C ASP A 272 -16.51 1.52 -2.41
N ASP A 273 -17.84 1.47 -2.53
CA ASP A 273 -18.57 0.20 -2.57
C ASP A 273 -18.33 -0.55 -3.89
N TRP A 274 -18.03 0.13 -5.00
CA TRP A 274 -17.58 -0.54 -6.21
C TRP A 274 -16.24 -1.26 -5.96
N ALA A 275 -15.25 -0.55 -5.43
CA ALA A 275 -13.93 -1.09 -5.11
C ALA A 275 -14.05 -2.26 -4.12
N ARG A 276 -14.84 -2.10 -3.06
CA ARG A 276 -15.13 -3.15 -2.10
C ARG A 276 -15.79 -4.37 -2.76
N TRP A 277 -16.95 -4.22 -3.39
CA TRP A 277 -17.76 -5.38 -3.78
C TRP A 277 -17.35 -6.03 -5.11
N TRP A 278 -16.80 -5.27 -6.05
CA TRP A 278 -16.44 -5.79 -7.38
C TRP A 278 -14.97 -6.15 -7.53
N ILE A 279 -14.08 -5.59 -6.70
CA ILE A 279 -12.64 -5.89 -6.74
C ILE A 279 -12.21 -6.73 -5.54
N TYR A 280 -12.50 -6.29 -4.31
CA TYR A 280 -12.01 -6.93 -3.09
C TYR A 280 -12.83 -8.16 -2.68
N GLU A 281 -14.14 -8.01 -2.49
CA GLU A 281 -15.03 -9.08 -2.03
C GLU A 281 -15.24 -10.15 -3.11
N PRO A 282 -15.37 -11.42 -2.73
CA PRO A 282 -15.65 -12.49 -3.67
C PRO A 282 -17.05 -12.34 -4.27
N GLU A 283 -17.20 -12.80 -5.50
CA GLU A 283 -18.42 -12.62 -6.30
C GLU A 283 -19.69 -13.15 -5.61
N ASN A 284 -19.58 -14.21 -4.81
CA ASN A 284 -20.72 -14.79 -4.09
C ASN A 284 -21.23 -13.93 -2.92
N ARG A 285 -20.45 -12.95 -2.44
CA ARG A 285 -20.87 -11.97 -1.43
C ARG A 285 -21.44 -10.69 -2.05
N ARG A 286 -21.34 -10.51 -3.37
CA ARG A 286 -21.79 -9.28 -4.05
C ARG A 286 -23.25 -8.97 -3.77
N PRO A 287 -23.59 -7.70 -3.48
CA PRO A 287 -24.96 -7.29 -3.27
C PRO A 287 -25.82 -7.59 -4.48
N GLN A 288 -26.97 -8.22 -4.26
CA GLN A 288 -27.95 -8.43 -5.30
C GLN A 288 -28.66 -7.11 -5.61
N ALA A 289 -28.74 -6.75 -6.89
CA ALA A 289 -29.48 -5.57 -7.32
C ALA A 289 -30.95 -5.68 -6.87
N ARG A 290 -31.39 -4.76 -6.01
CA ARG A 290 -32.78 -4.71 -5.53
C ARG A 290 -33.64 -3.88 -6.49
N PRO A 291 -34.85 -4.36 -6.87
CA PRO A 291 -35.79 -3.57 -7.64
C PRO A 291 -36.16 -2.23 -6.96
N GLY A 292 -36.29 -1.17 -7.75
CA GLY A 292 -36.55 0.20 -7.27
C GLY A 292 -35.30 0.90 -6.73
N GLY A 293 -35.23 2.24 -6.84
CA GLY A 293 -34.08 3.08 -6.47
C GLY A 293 -33.39 3.75 -7.68
N ASN A 294 -32.43 4.64 -7.43
CA ASN A 294 -31.69 5.40 -8.45
C ASN A 294 -30.19 5.10 -8.40
N TYR A 295 -29.48 5.25 -9.52
CA TYR A 295 -28.02 5.07 -9.55
C TYR A 295 -27.25 6.05 -8.64
N THR A 296 -27.92 7.06 -8.09
CA THR A 296 -27.39 8.06 -7.15
C THR A 296 -27.77 7.77 -5.69
N ASP A 297 -28.28 6.59 -5.34
CA ASP A 297 -28.60 6.27 -3.93
C ASP A 297 -27.36 5.82 -3.12
N SER A 298 -26.15 6.15 -3.58
CA SER A 298 -24.86 5.80 -2.96
C SER A 298 -24.60 4.30 -2.85
N TYR A 299 -23.45 3.95 -2.24
CA TYR A 299 -23.13 2.60 -1.76
C TYR A 299 -23.34 1.52 -2.84
N GLN A 300 -23.77 0.33 -2.43
CA GLN A 300 -23.95 -0.87 -3.25
C GLN A 300 -24.75 -0.61 -4.53
N ARG A 301 -25.73 0.30 -4.48
CA ARG A 301 -26.56 0.61 -5.65
C ARG A 301 -25.77 1.39 -6.69
N THR A 302 -25.07 2.43 -6.26
CA THR A 302 -24.17 3.17 -7.15
C THR A 302 -23.01 2.28 -7.59
N GLY A 303 -22.42 1.49 -6.69
CA GLY A 303 -21.34 0.56 -7.02
C GLY A 303 -21.73 -0.47 -8.09
N ALA A 304 -22.94 -1.02 -8.01
CA ALA A 304 -23.49 -1.91 -9.05
C ALA A 304 -23.66 -1.21 -10.39
N PHE A 305 -24.10 0.05 -10.37
CA PHE A 305 -24.22 0.86 -11.58
C PHE A 305 -22.85 1.15 -12.21
N LEU A 306 -21.86 1.52 -11.40
CA LEU A 306 -20.48 1.75 -11.86
C LEU A 306 -19.86 0.47 -12.43
N ALA A 307 -20.06 -0.68 -11.77
CA ALA A 307 -19.63 -1.98 -12.29
C ALA A 307 -20.26 -2.29 -13.65
N TRP A 308 -21.56 -2.02 -13.82
CA TRP A 308 -22.24 -2.20 -15.10
C TRP A 308 -21.72 -1.26 -16.19
N LEU A 309 -21.42 0.00 -15.83
CA LEU A 309 -20.79 0.94 -16.77
C LEU A 309 -19.43 0.44 -17.22
N GLU A 310 -18.55 0.11 -16.28
CA GLU A 310 -17.19 -0.40 -16.55
C GLU A 310 -17.23 -1.67 -17.42
N ALA A 311 -18.13 -2.61 -17.13
CA ALA A 311 -18.21 -3.87 -17.87
C ALA A 311 -18.82 -3.75 -19.27
N TYR A 312 -19.80 -2.85 -19.49
CA TYR A 312 -20.66 -2.92 -20.67
C TYR A 312 -20.83 -1.62 -21.46
N ARG A 313 -20.61 -0.46 -20.85
CA ARG A 313 -20.94 0.84 -21.48
C ARG A 313 -19.75 1.77 -21.66
N ALA A 314 -18.80 1.74 -20.74
CA ALA A 314 -17.62 2.58 -20.73
C ALA A 314 -16.44 1.85 -20.06
N PRO A 315 -15.87 0.81 -20.68
CA PRO A 315 -14.65 0.19 -20.18
C PRO A 315 -13.51 1.21 -19.99
N GLY A 316 -12.81 1.12 -18.87
CA GLY A 316 -11.81 2.09 -18.43
C GLY A 316 -12.41 3.39 -17.89
N LEU A 317 -13.68 3.39 -17.46
CA LEU A 317 -14.30 4.54 -16.78
C LEU A 317 -13.65 4.74 -15.42
N MET A 318 -13.44 3.66 -14.66
CA MET A 318 -12.98 3.78 -13.26
C MET A 318 -11.59 4.42 -13.17
N ALA A 319 -10.67 4.08 -14.09
CA ALA A 319 -9.36 4.71 -14.20
C ALA A 319 -9.42 6.20 -14.64
N LYS A 320 -10.55 6.68 -15.15
CA LYS A 320 -10.75 8.09 -15.56
C LYS A 320 -11.48 8.92 -14.53
N LEU A 321 -12.25 8.32 -13.63
CA LEU A 321 -13.10 9.07 -12.69
C LEU A 321 -12.27 9.89 -11.68
N ASN A 322 -11.02 9.51 -11.45
CA ASN A 322 -10.17 10.11 -10.43
C ASN A 322 -9.04 11.00 -11.00
N ASN A 323 -9.05 11.27 -12.31
CA ASN A 323 -8.09 12.13 -13.03
C ASN A 323 -8.79 13.36 -13.62
#